data_AF-A0A0K6G928-F1
#
_entry.id   AF-A0A0K6G928-F1
#
_cell.length_a   1.000
_cell.length_b   1.000
_cell.length_c   1.000
_cell.angle_alpha   90.00
_cell.angle_beta   90.00
_cell.angle_gamma   90.00
#
_symmetry.space_group_name_H-M   'P 1'
#
loop_
_entity.id
_entity.type
_entity.pdbx_description
1 polymer ?
#
loop_
_entity_poly.entity_id
_entity_poly.type
_entity_poly.pdbx_seq_one_letter_code
_entity_poly.pdbx_strand_id
1 'polypeptide(L)'
;MARVANLGTLEEGLVFLWAMEKMYLDAWTFASEQKGQERSSGLNAFITNWTSDAFKKFVDDLEKLVDLLGIEPGSDSWRRAEATWNRVVELEKEFWPKV
;
A
#
# COMPACT_ATOMS: atom_id res chain seq x y z
N MET A 1 -10.66 -5.97 -5.22
CA MET A 1 -9.60 -6.73 -4.54
C MET A 1 -9.62 -8.21 -4.94
N ALA A 2 -10.66 -9.01 -4.59
CA ALA A 2 -10.73 -10.44 -4.95
C ALA A 2 -10.62 -10.74 -6.46
N ARG A 3 -11.03 -9.81 -7.33
CA ARG A 3 -10.93 -9.97 -8.79
C ARG A 3 -9.49 -9.98 -9.32
N VAL A 4 -8.60 -9.15 -8.77
CA VAL A 4 -7.19 -9.10 -9.19
C VAL A 4 -6.48 -10.38 -8.79
N ALA A 5 -6.74 -10.86 -7.56
CA ALA A 5 -6.19 -12.13 -7.08
C ALA A 5 -6.69 -13.37 -7.86
N ASN A 6 -7.87 -13.30 -8.47
CA ASN A 6 -8.50 -14.46 -9.13
C ASN A 6 -8.40 -14.44 -10.67
N LEU A 7 -8.30 -13.25 -11.28
CA LEU A 7 -8.34 -13.07 -12.74
C LEU A 7 -7.18 -12.24 -13.29
N GLY A 8 -6.39 -11.59 -12.43
CA GLY A 8 -5.22 -10.81 -12.83
C GLY A 8 -3.99 -11.68 -13.04
N THR A 9 -2.95 -11.09 -13.62
CA THR A 9 -1.63 -11.74 -13.67
C THR A 9 -0.95 -11.71 -12.30
N LEU A 10 0.07 -12.55 -12.13
CA LEU A 10 0.91 -12.50 -10.93
C LEU A 10 1.54 -11.12 -10.73
N GLU A 11 1.93 -10.45 -11.82
CA GLU A 11 2.44 -9.08 -11.80
C GLU A 11 1.42 -8.11 -11.20
N GLU A 12 0.18 -8.14 -11.69
CA GLU A 12 -0.90 -7.28 -11.20
C GLU A 12 -1.23 -7.57 -9.74
N GLY A 13 -1.23 -8.85 -9.34
CA GLY A 13 -1.45 -9.27 -7.96
C GLY A 13 -0.36 -8.78 -7.01
N LEU A 14 0.91 -8.81 -7.45
CA LEU A 14 2.05 -8.39 -6.63
C LEU A 14 2.12 -6.85 -6.52
N VAL A 15 1.90 -6.13 -7.62
CA VAL A 15 1.78 -4.67 -7.62
C VAL A 15 0.62 -4.23 -6.73
N PHE A 16 -0.52 -4.91 -6.81
CA PHE A 16 -1.67 -4.65 -5.94
C PHE A 16 -1.36 -4.83 -4.45
N LEU A 17 -0.70 -5.95 -4.09
CA LEU A 17 -0.33 -6.23 -2.71
C LEU A 17 0.64 -5.17 -2.18
N TRP A 18 1.72 -4.90 -2.92
CA TRP A 18 2.68 -3.87 -2.54
C TRP A 18 2.02 -2.50 -2.38
N ALA A 19 1.19 -2.08 -3.33
CA ALA A 19 0.54 -0.77 -3.32
C ALA A 19 -0.30 -0.56 -2.06
N MET A 20 -1.09 -1.57 -1.66
CA MET A 20 -1.94 -1.49 -0.47
C MET A 20 -1.11 -1.34 0.81
N GLU A 21 -0.10 -2.19 0.98
CA GLU A 21 0.73 -2.19 2.18
C GLU A 21 1.58 -0.92 2.27
N LYS A 22 2.04 -0.40 1.12
CA LYS A 22 2.76 0.86 1.02
C LYS A 22 1.89 2.05 1.43
N MET A 23 0.64 2.12 0.96
CA MET A 23 -0.28 3.18 1.35
C MET A 23 -0.58 3.17 2.86
N TYR A 24 -0.74 1.99 3.46
CA TYR A 24 -0.90 1.88 4.90
C TYR A 24 0.35 2.37 5.65
N LEU A 25 1.54 1.92 5.26
CA LEU A 25 2.78 2.35 5.88
C LEU A 25 2.92 3.89 5.83
N ASP A 26 2.68 4.49 4.68
CA ASP A 26 2.83 5.94 4.50
C ASP A 26 1.77 6.73 5.31
N ALA A 27 0.50 6.31 5.26
CA ALA A 27 -0.57 6.95 6.02
C ALA A 27 -0.36 6.88 7.53
N TRP A 28 0.03 5.71 8.05
CA TRP A 28 0.29 5.52 9.48
C TRP A 28 1.58 6.19 9.94
N THR A 29 2.60 6.25 9.08
CA THR A 29 3.83 7.03 9.34
C THR A 29 3.47 8.51 9.48
N PHE A 30 2.70 9.05 8.53
CA PHE A 30 2.20 10.43 8.63
C PHE A 30 1.38 10.66 9.90
N ALA A 31 0.49 9.73 10.26
CA ALA A 31 -0.32 9.83 11.48
C ALA A 31 0.55 9.84 12.75
N SER A 32 1.66 9.08 12.76
CA SER A 32 2.59 9.02 13.89
C SER A 32 3.28 10.36 14.16
N GLU A 33 3.53 11.14 13.11
CA GLU A 33 4.22 12.44 13.17
C GLU A 33 3.33 13.58 13.67
N GLN A 34 2.01 13.41 13.67
CA GLN A 34 1.06 14.44 14.11
C GLN A 34 1.17 14.69 15.62
N LYS A 35 1.75 15.83 16.03
CA LYS A 35 1.91 16.21 17.44
C LYS A 35 0.68 16.96 17.96
N GLY A 36 0.40 16.83 19.26
CA GLY A 36 -0.61 17.65 19.95
C GLY A 36 -2.06 17.16 19.84
N GLN A 37 -2.29 15.97 19.27
CA GLN A 37 -3.60 15.32 19.32
C GLN A 37 -3.66 14.31 20.47
N GLU A 38 -4.74 14.35 21.24
CA GLU A 38 -5.10 13.28 22.19
C GLU A 38 -5.38 12.00 21.40
N ARG A 39 -4.52 10.99 21.53
CA ARG A 39 -4.67 9.71 20.84
C ARG A 39 -5.27 8.67 21.78
N SER A 40 -6.29 7.97 21.32
CA SER A 40 -6.80 6.80 22.04
C SER A 40 -5.74 5.69 22.08
N SER A 41 -5.85 4.78 23.05
CA SER A 41 -4.97 3.61 23.13
C SER A 41 -5.04 2.73 21.88
N GLY A 42 -6.24 2.60 21.27
CA GLY A 42 -6.42 1.89 20.01
C GLY A 42 -5.67 2.55 18.85
N LEU A 43 -5.73 3.89 18.73
CA LEU A 43 -4.99 4.60 17.69
C LEU A 43 -3.47 4.44 17.85
N ASN A 44 -2.96 4.49 19.08
CA ASN A 44 -1.54 4.24 19.36
C ASN A 44 -1.11 2.81 19.02
N ALA A 45 -1.96 1.82 19.27
CA ALA A 45 -1.68 0.43 18.91
C ALA A 45 -1.59 0.26 17.39
N PHE A 46 -2.50 0.88 16.64
CA PHE A 46 -2.49 0.86 15.18
C PHE A 46 -1.27 1.55 14.57
N ILE A 47 -0.95 2.76 15.04
CA ILE A 47 0.27 3.48 14.63
C ILE A 47 1.48 2.58 14.89
N THR A 48 1.62 2.05 16.11
CA THR A 48 2.78 1.21 16.48
C THR A 48 2.91 -0.02 15.58
N ASN A 49 1.80 -0.69 15.25
CA ASN A 49 1.82 -1.87 14.40
C ASN A 49 2.27 -1.53 12.96
N TRP A 50 1.61 -0.57 12.32
CA TRP A 50 1.82 -0.23 10.91
C TRP A 50 3.01 0.70 10.65
N THR A 51 3.64 1.23 11.70
CA THR A 51 4.94 1.92 11.57
C THR A 51 6.10 1.12 12.16
N SER A 52 5.87 -0.13 12.58
CA SER A 52 6.91 -1.00 13.13
C SER A 52 7.99 -1.30 12.09
N ASP A 53 9.22 -1.52 12.55
CA ASP A 53 10.32 -1.87 11.64
C ASP A 53 10.09 -3.21 10.93
N ALA A 54 9.36 -4.12 11.57
CA ALA A 54 8.94 -5.39 10.95
C ALA A 54 7.99 -5.15 9.77
N PHE A 55 7.00 -4.27 9.93
CA PHE A 55 6.07 -3.94 8.85
C PHE A 55 6.75 -3.16 7.73
N LYS A 56 7.62 -2.20 8.06
CA LYS A 56 8.46 -1.50 7.07
C LYS A 56 9.29 -2.48 6.24
N LYS A 57 9.98 -3.41 6.90
CA LYS A 57 10.77 -4.43 6.22
C LYS A 57 9.91 -5.30 5.29
N PHE A 58 8.70 -5.65 5.71
CA PHE A 58 7.77 -6.41 4.87
C PHE A 58 7.38 -5.63 3.60
N VAL A 59 7.07 -4.35 3.72
CA VAL A 59 6.78 -3.47 2.57
C VAL A 59 8.01 -3.33 1.66
N ASP A 60 9.20 -3.13 2.23
CA ASP A 60 10.45 -3.02 1.47
C ASP A 60 10.79 -4.31 0.71
N ASP A 61 10.45 -5.48 1.26
CA ASP A 61 10.64 -6.75 0.59
C ASP A 61 9.64 -6.94 -0.56
N LEU A 62 8.39 -6.47 -0.42
CA LEU A 62 7.41 -6.44 -1.51
C LEU A 62 7.85 -5.50 -2.64
N GLU A 63 8.39 -4.33 -2.31
CA GLU A 63 8.92 -3.37 -3.29
C GLU A 63 10.00 -4.01 -4.16
N LYS A 64 10.98 -4.67 -3.54
CA LYS A 64 12.02 -5.40 -4.27
C LYS A 64 11.45 -6.48 -5.18
N LEU A 65 10.40 -7.19 -4.75
CA LEU A 65 9.77 -8.21 -5.58
C LEU A 65 9.06 -7.60 -6.79
N VAL A 66 8.43 -6.42 -6.63
CA VAL A 66 7.84 -5.67 -7.74
C VAL A 66 8.93 -5.18 -8.70
N ASP A 67 10.04 -4.64 -8.19
CA ASP A 67 11.17 -4.19 -9.01
C ASP A 67 11.77 -5.33 -9.85
N LEU A 68 11.86 -6.54 -9.27
CA LEU A 68 12.34 -7.73 -9.95
C LEU A 68 11.45 -8.18 -11.13
N LEU A 69 10.21 -7.70 -11.22
CA LEU A 69 9.35 -7.95 -12.39
C LEU A 69 9.87 -7.25 -13.66
N GLY A 70 10.76 -6.26 -13.52
CA GLY A 70 11.35 -5.55 -14.68
C GLY A 70 10.30 -4.85 -15.53
N ILE A 71 9.31 -4.21 -14.89
CA ILE A 71 8.22 -3.52 -15.59
C ILE A 71 8.75 -2.22 -16.18
N GLU A 72 9.04 -2.24 -17.49
CA GLU A 72 9.61 -1.09 -18.19
C GLU A 72 8.56 0.00 -18.48
N PRO A 73 8.88 1.29 -18.26
CA PRO A 73 7.99 2.40 -18.59
C PRO A 73 7.49 2.37 -20.04
N GLY A 74 6.19 2.57 -20.22
CA GLY A 74 5.55 2.60 -21.55
C GLY A 74 5.21 1.22 -22.13
N SER A 75 5.61 0.12 -21.48
CA SER A 75 5.16 -1.23 -21.81
C SER A 75 3.68 -1.44 -21.46
N ASP A 76 3.09 -2.52 -21.98
CA ASP A 76 1.72 -2.90 -21.59
C ASP A 76 1.64 -3.33 -20.12
N SER A 77 2.68 -3.97 -19.59
CA SER A 77 2.77 -4.32 -18.16
C SER A 77 2.80 -3.06 -17.29
N TRP A 78 3.50 -2.01 -17.72
CA TRP A 78 3.49 -0.71 -17.01
C TRP A 78 2.10 -0.11 -16.95
N ARG A 79 1.37 -0.08 -18.08
CA ARG A 79 0.00 0.46 -18.11
C ARG A 79 -0.94 -0.31 -17.18
N ARG A 80 -0.82 -1.64 -17.11
CA ARG A 80 -1.62 -2.47 -16.20
C ARG A 80 -1.24 -2.26 -14.73
N ALA A 81 0.04 -2.15 -14.43
CA ALA A 81 0.55 -1.84 -13.10
C ALA A 81 0.06 -0.45 -12.64
N GLU A 82 0.14 0.56 -13.50
CA GLU A 82 -0.34 1.91 -13.23
C GLU A 82 -1.87 1.95 -13.02
N ALA A 83 -2.64 1.23 -13.85
CA ALA A 83 -4.08 1.10 -13.66
C ALA A 83 -4.43 0.44 -12.31
N THR A 84 -3.66 -0.58 -11.91
CA THR A 84 -3.81 -1.26 -10.63
C THR A 84 -3.50 -0.31 -9.47
N TRP A 85 -2.36 0.38 -9.54
CA TRP A 85 -1.96 1.40 -8.56
C TRP A 85 -3.03 2.48 -8.39
N ASN A 86 -3.47 3.10 -9.48
CA ASN A 86 -4.48 4.15 -9.44
C ASN A 86 -5.79 3.66 -8.82
N ARG A 87 -6.19 2.42 -9.11
CA ARG A 87 -7.40 1.83 -8.51
C ARG A 87 -7.24 1.57 -7.01
N VAL A 88 -6.06 1.16 -6.55
CA VAL A 88 -5.77 1.03 -5.12
C VAL A 88 -5.86 2.40 -4.44
N VAL A 89 -5.20 3.42 -4.99
CA VAL A 89 -5.25 4.79 -4.43
C VAL A 89 -6.67 5.33 -4.31
N GLU A 90 -7.49 5.11 -5.35
CA GLU A 90 -8.90 5.51 -5.34
C GLU A 90 -9.68 4.81 -4.21
N LEU A 91 -9.53 3.49 -4.08
CA LEU A 91 -10.20 2.69 -3.06
C LEU A 91 -9.73 3.05 -1.65
N GLU A 92 -8.43 3.24 -1.45
CA GLU A 92 -7.86 3.63 -0.16
C GLU A 92 -8.34 5.02 0.26
N LYS A 93 -8.46 5.95 -0.68
CA LYS A 93 -9.05 7.27 -0.41
C LYS A 93 -10.52 7.16 0.01
N GLU A 94 -11.30 6.29 -0.63
CA GLU A 94 -12.72 6.08 -0.32
C GLU A 94 -12.95 5.28 0.96
N PHE A 95 -11.97 4.46 1.37
CA PHE A 95 -12.03 3.67 2.59
C PHE A 95 -12.10 4.55 3.85
N TRP A 96 -11.34 5.65 3.87
CA TRP A 96 -11.32 6.55 5.01
C TRP A 96 -12.56 7.45 5.05
N PRO A 97 -13.21 7.60 6.22
CA PRO A 97 -14.37 8.46 6.35
C PRO A 97 -14.01 9.92 6.06
N LYS A 98 -14.92 10.64 5.42
CA LYS A 98 -14.82 12.09 5.29
C LYS A 98 -15.09 12.70 6.67
N VAL A 99 -14.01 13.05 7.37
CA VAL A 99 -14.02 13.83 8.61
C VAL A 99 -14.14 15.32 8.33
#